data_AF-A0A1V3XH32-F1
#
_entry.id   AF-A0A1V3XH32-F1
#
_cell.length_a   1.000
_cell.length_b   1.000
_cell.length_c   1.000
_cell.angle_alpha   90.00
_cell.angle_beta   90.00
_cell.angle_gamma   90.00
#
_symmetry.space_group_name_H-M   'P 1'
#
loop_
_entity.id
_entity.type
_entity.pdbx_description
1 polymer ?
#
loop_
_entity_poly.entity_id
_entity_poly.type
_entity_poly.pdbx_seq_one_letter_code
_entity_poly.pdbx_strand_id
1 'polypeptide(L)'
;MVSTDTEHDGGNQSVDIGALLRRRASDHVSMSLPGTPVPLARGVATELDAAVGNALDNVRLHAGPNARAYVLLEDMGDVVTVSVRDDGVGIAAGRLEEAASQGRLGVSKSIVGRLAALGGTAQLSTNTGEGTEWELTVPRREGPHE
;
A
#
# COMPACT_ATOMS: atom_id res chain seq x y z
N MET A 1 23.25 -39.45 8.80
CA MET A 1 22.70 -38.64 7.70
C MET A 1 21.45 -37.98 8.25
N VAL A 2 21.61 -36.78 8.84
CA VAL A 2 20.50 -36.06 9.48
C VAL A 2 20.02 -35.03 8.47
N SER A 3 18.84 -35.29 7.90
CA SER A 3 18.11 -34.34 7.09
C SER A 3 17.58 -33.24 8.00
N THR A 4 18.11 -32.03 7.87
CA THR A 4 17.51 -30.83 8.47
C THR A 4 16.54 -30.25 7.47
N ASP A 5 15.28 -30.63 7.62
CA ASP A 5 14.13 -29.91 7.06
C ASP A 5 14.14 -28.52 7.71
N THR A 6 14.40 -27.49 6.91
CA THR A 6 14.38 -26.10 7.39
C THR A 6 12.94 -25.64 7.28
N GLU A 7 12.22 -25.72 8.40
CA GLU A 7 10.84 -25.26 8.52
C GLU A 7 10.72 -23.79 8.12
N HIS A 8 9.84 -23.56 7.16
CA HIS A 8 9.52 -22.28 6.54
C HIS A 8 8.64 -21.42 7.47
N ASP A 9 9.09 -21.10 8.69
CA ASP A 9 8.28 -20.43 9.73
C ASP A 9 8.04 -18.92 9.50
N GLY A 10 8.54 -18.35 8.40
CA GLY A 10 8.32 -16.95 8.04
C GLY A 10 6.87 -16.62 7.63
N GLY A 11 6.04 -17.64 7.35
CA GLY A 11 4.66 -17.49 6.89
C GLY A 11 3.59 -17.57 7.98
N ASN A 12 3.94 -17.96 9.20
CA ASN A 12 2.95 -18.46 10.18
C ASN A 12 2.48 -17.44 11.22
N GLN A 13 3.03 -16.22 11.22
CA GLN A 13 2.62 -15.17 12.15
C GLN A 13 1.74 -14.16 11.43
N SER A 14 0.47 -14.06 11.86
CA SER A 14 -0.42 -12.98 11.45
C SER A 14 -0.11 -11.70 12.24
N VAL A 15 -0.30 -10.55 11.61
CA VAL A 15 -0.16 -9.23 12.23
C VAL A 15 -1.34 -8.37 11.86
N ASP A 16 -1.78 -7.51 12.77
CA ASP A 16 -2.80 -6.51 12.49
C ASP A 16 -2.22 -5.39 11.61
N ILE A 17 -2.63 -5.34 10.33
CA ILE A 17 -2.19 -4.27 9.42
C ILE A 17 -2.66 -2.90 9.90
N GLY A 18 -3.82 -2.80 10.55
CA GLY A 18 -4.31 -1.55 11.13
C GLY A 18 -3.32 -0.99 12.16
N ALA A 19 -2.73 -1.83 13.00
CA ALA A 19 -1.72 -1.42 13.96
C ALA A 19 -0.41 -0.94 13.30
N LEU A 20 -0.03 -1.46 12.13
CA LEU A 20 1.12 -0.95 11.37
C LEU A 20 0.80 0.43 10.77
N LEU A 21 -0.34 0.55 10.07
CA LEU A 21 -0.76 1.79 9.42
C LEU A 21 -0.92 2.94 10.42
N ARG A 22 -1.46 2.70 11.62
CA ARG A 22 -1.59 3.73 12.67
C ARG A 22 -0.27 4.44 13.00
N ARG A 23 0.88 3.78 12.84
CA ARG A 23 2.20 4.39 13.10
C ARG A 23 2.58 5.47 12.10
N ARG A 24 1.89 5.54 10.95
CA ARG A 24 2.10 6.53 9.89
C ARG A 24 1.23 7.78 10.06
N ALA A 25 0.35 7.81 11.07
CA ALA A 25 -0.47 8.99 11.36
C ALA A 25 0.40 10.19 11.74
N SER A 26 0.01 11.38 11.28
CA SER A 26 0.68 12.66 11.60
C SER A 26 -0.30 13.81 11.37
N ASP A 27 0.14 15.06 11.61
CA ASP A 27 -0.67 16.26 11.40
C ASP A 27 -1.18 16.42 9.94
N HIS A 28 -0.48 15.79 9.00
CA HIS A 28 -0.82 15.81 7.56
C HIS A 28 -1.39 14.47 7.06
N VAL A 29 -1.52 13.45 7.90
CA VAL A 29 -2.00 12.12 7.49
C VAL A 29 -3.11 11.65 8.44
N SER A 30 -4.33 11.62 7.93
CA SER A 30 -5.51 11.11 8.62
C SER A 30 -5.71 9.61 8.33
N MET A 31 -6.08 8.84 9.35
CA MET A 31 -6.29 7.40 9.26
C MET A 31 -7.76 7.05 9.55
N SER A 32 -8.41 6.35 8.63
CA SER A 32 -9.72 5.72 8.82
C SER A 32 -9.53 4.21 8.75
N LEU A 33 -9.58 3.56 9.92
CA LEU A 33 -9.26 2.14 10.07
C LEU A 33 -10.40 1.44 10.83
N PRO A 34 -10.65 0.14 10.58
CA PRO A 34 -11.64 -0.60 11.34
C PRO A 34 -11.37 -0.57 12.85
N GLY A 35 -12.45 -0.64 13.63
CA GLY A 35 -12.38 -0.72 15.10
C GLY A 35 -11.87 -2.07 15.61
N THR A 36 -11.80 -3.08 14.73
CA THR A 36 -11.31 -4.43 15.01
C THR A 36 -9.98 -4.70 14.31
N PRO A 37 -9.14 -5.63 14.81
CA PRO A 37 -7.92 -6.03 14.13
C PRO A 37 -8.19 -6.59 12.73
N VAL A 38 -7.30 -6.28 11.78
CA VAL A 38 -7.32 -6.79 10.40
C VAL A 38 -6.08 -7.69 10.23
N PRO A 39 -6.18 -8.99 10.56
CA PRO A 39 -5.02 -9.88 10.52
C PRO A 39 -4.64 -10.22 9.07
N LEU A 40 -3.36 -10.05 8.75
CA LEU A 40 -2.73 -10.51 7.51
C LEU A 40 -1.47 -11.29 7.85
N ALA A 41 -1.04 -12.21 6.97
CA ALA A 41 0.27 -12.83 7.09
C ALA A 41 1.36 -11.75 7.17
N ARG A 42 2.34 -11.90 8.08
CA ARG A 42 3.37 -10.88 8.37
C ARG A 42 4.03 -10.33 7.11
N GLY A 43 4.38 -11.20 6.15
CA GLY A 43 4.97 -10.79 4.88
C GLY A 43 4.04 -9.87 4.08
N VAL A 44 2.77 -10.28 3.91
CA VAL A 44 1.75 -9.49 3.20
C VAL A 44 1.55 -8.13 3.86
N ALA A 45 1.39 -8.11 5.19
CA ALA A 45 1.19 -6.88 5.95
C ALA A 45 2.38 -5.91 5.84
N THR A 46 3.61 -6.45 5.93
CA THR A 46 4.84 -5.65 5.84
C THR A 46 4.98 -5.02 4.45
N GLU A 47 4.72 -5.79 3.41
CA GLU A 47 4.79 -5.31 2.04
C GLU A 47 3.67 -4.30 1.74
N LEU A 48 2.44 -4.54 2.20
CA LEU A 48 1.35 -3.58 2.06
C LEU A 48 1.62 -2.27 2.80
N ASP A 49 2.11 -2.34 4.05
CA ASP A 49 2.50 -1.17 4.83
C ASP A 49 3.63 -0.37 4.14
N ALA A 50 4.61 -1.04 3.55
CA ALA A 50 5.66 -0.40 2.79
C ALA A 50 5.16 0.29 1.51
N ALA A 51 4.20 -0.31 0.80
CA ALA A 51 3.55 0.31 -0.35
C ALA A 51 2.77 1.58 0.04
N VAL A 52 2.06 1.55 1.18
CA VAL A 52 1.40 2.74 1.74
C VAL A 52 2.43 3.80 2.09
N GLY A 53 3.56 3.42 2.68
CA GLY A 53 4.68 4.33 2.92
C GLY A 53 5.18 5.02 1.66
N ASN A 54 5.36 4.26 0.58
CA ASN A 54 5.75 4.79 -0.73
C ASN A 54 4.72 5.77 -1.30
N ALA A 55 3.43 5.49 -1.15
CA ALA A 55 2.37 6.41 -1.56
C ALA A 55 2.43 7.72 -0.75
N LEU A 56 2.57 7.65 0.58
CA LEU A 56 2.68 8.83 1.45
C LEU A 56 3.96 9.64 1.18
N ASP A 57 5.07 9.00 0.83
CA ASP A 57 6.28 9.70 0.40
C ASP A 57 6.05 10.49 -0.89
N ASN A 58 5.30 9.93 -1.85
CA ASN A 58 4.91 10.65 -3.06
C ASN A 58 4.05 11.87 -2.72
N VAL A 59 3.10 11.75 -1.78
CA VAL A 59 2.31 12.91 -1.32
C VAL A 59 3.23 14.00 -0.78
N ARG A 60 4.11 13.65 0.17
CA ARG A 60 5.04 14.60 0.80
C ARG A 60 5.96 15.30 -0.21
N LEU A 61 6.40 14.59 -1.24
CA LEU A 61 7.34 15.11 -2.22
C LEU A 61 6.67 15.87 -3.37
N HIS A 62 5.40 15.59 -3.68
CA HIS A 62 4.81 15.99 -4.96
C HIS A 62 3.40 16.60 -4.87
N ALA A 63 2.62 16.35 -3.81
CA ALA A 63 1.24 16.84 -3.71
C ALA A 63 1.16 18.36 -3.42
N GLY A 64 2.26 18.97 -3.00
CA GLY A 64 2.35 20.40 -2.67
C GLY A 64 2.50 20.64 -1.15
N PRO A 65 2.86 21.86 -0.73
CA PRO A 65 3.31 22.14 0.63
C PRO A 65 2.23 22.02 1.71
N ASN A 66 0.95 22.13 1.33
CA ASN A 66 -0.19 22.10 2.26
C ASN A 66 -1.07 20.87 2.08
N ALA A 67 -0.68 19.92 1.22
CA ALA A 67 -1.47 18.74 0.95
C ALA A 67 -1.59 17.87 2.22
N ARG A 68 -2.77 17.27 2.37
CA ARG A 68 -3.09 16.26 3.39
C ARG A 68 -3.31 14.93 2.69
N ALA A 69 -2.93 13.86 3.37
CA ALA A 69 -3.26 12.50 2.99
C ALA A 69 -4.34 11.91 3.89
N TYR A 70 -5.13 11.03 3.31
CA TYR A 70 -6.20 10.29 3.94
C TYR A 70 -5.98 8.81 3.58
N VAL A 71 -5.81 7.98 4.60
CA VAL A 71 -5.62 6.54 4.43
C VAL A 71 -6.87 5.84 4.95
N LEU A 72 -7.50 5.04 4.08
CA LEU A 72 -8.64 4.20 4.41
C LEU A 72 -8.22 2.73 4.32
N LEU A 73 -8.48 1.97 5.38
CA LEU A 73 -8.32 0.52 5.39
C LEU A 73 -9.70 -0.13 5.39
N GLU A 74 -9.95 -0.99 4.40
CA GLU A 74 -11.18 -1.76 4.26
C GLU A 74 -10.88 -3.26 4.35
N ASP A 75 -11.68 -3.92 5.16
CA ASP A 75 -11.69 -5.37 5.29
C ASP A 75 -12.94 -5.91 4.58
N MET A 76 -12.74 -6.53 3.42
CA MET A 76 -13.83 -7.10 2.61
C MET A 76 -14.01 -8.59 2.85
N GLY A 77 -13.30 -9.17 3.82
CA GLY A 77 -13.34 -10.59 4.15
C GLY A 77 -12.26 -11.39 3.40
N ASP A 78 -12.39 -11.53 2.08
CA ASP A 78 -11.45 -12.28 1.23
C ASP A 78 -10.27 -11.43 0.74
N VAL A 79 -10.45 -10.12 0.69
CA VAL A 79 -9.43 -9.13 0.32
C VAL A 79 -9.35 -8.02 1.36
N VAL A 80 -8.18 -7.39 1.43
CA VAL A 80 -7.94 -6.18 2.18
C VAL A 80 -7.53 -5.09 1.21
N THR A 81 -8.21 -3.94 1.29
CA THR A 81 -7.94 -2.77 0.46
C THR A 81 -7.42 -1.63 1.32
N VAL A 82 -6.36 -0.97 0.88
CA VAL A 82 -5.91 0.30 1.45
C VAL A 82 -5.93 1.37 0.38
N SER A 83 -6.72 2.41 0.61
CA SER A 83 -6.75 3.60 -0.24
C SER A 83 -5.91 4.70 0.39
N VAL A 84 -4.99 5.27 -0.38
CA VAL A 84 -4.16 6.42 0.02
C VAL A 84 -4.50 7.57 -0.92
N ARG A 85 -5.25 8.54 -0.41
CA ARG A 85 -5.70 9.72 -1.17
C ARG A 85 -5.07 10.99 -0.63
N ASP A 86 -4.70 11.92 -1.51
CA ASP A 86 -4.36 13.29 -1.12
C ASP A 86 -5.26 14.34 -1.77
N ASP A 87 -5.25 15.55 -1.19
CA ASP A 87 -5.94 16.74 -1.71
C ASP A 87 -4.98 17.74 -2.40
N GLY A 88 -3.88 17.23 -2.94
CA GLY A 88 -2.84 18.02 -3.57
C GLY A 88 -3.10 18.41 -5.02
N VAL A 89 -2.03 18.82 -5.69
CA VAL A 89 -2.07 19.30 -7.08
C VAL A 89 -2.38 18.22 -8.11
N GLY A 90 -2.31 16.94 -7.73
CA GLY A 90 -2.45 15.79 -8.63
C GLY A 90 -1.33 15.68 -9.67
N ILE A 91 -1.47 14.74 -10.61
CA ILE A 91 -0.48 14.48 -11.65
C ILE A 91 -1.07 14.86 -13.01
N ALA A 92 -0.41 15.77 -13.71
CA ALA A 92 -0.83 16.19 -15.05
C ALA A 92 -0.74 15.03 -16.06
N ALA A 93 -1.70 14.99 -17.00
CA ALA A 93 -1.69 14.01 -18.08
C ALA A 93 -0.35 14.05 -18.86
N GLY A 94 0.19 12.88 -19.19
CA GLY A 94 1.49 12.75 -19.86
C GLY A 94 2.70 12.79 -18.92
N ARG A 95 2.54 13.27 -17.68
CA ARG A 95 3.66 13.40 -16.73
C ARG A 95 4.18 12.06 -16.25
N LEU A 96 3.30 11.07 -16.10
CA LEU A 96 3.68 9.70 -15.74
C LEU A 96 4.48 9.05 -16.86
N GLU A 97 4.04 9.21 -18.10
CA GLU A 97 4.71 8.70 -19.30
C GLU A 97 6.07 9.36 -19.51
N GLU A 98 6.16 10.68 -19.30
CA GLU A 98 7.43 11.41 -19.35
C GLU A 98 8.38 10.96 -18.25
N ALA A 99 7.89 10.79 -17.02
CA ALA A 99 8.70 10.23 -15.93
C ALA A 99 9.13 8.79 -16.23
N ALA A 100 8.30 8.00 -16.93
CA ALA A 100 8.63 6.64 -17.35
C ALA A 100 9.80 6.64 -18.34
N SER A 101 9.74 7.49 -19.37
CA SER A 101 10.77 7.59 -20.41
C SER A 101 12.09 8.12 -19.86
N GLN A 102 12.05 8.95 -18.81
CA GLN A 102 13.22 9.44 -18.09
C GLN A 102 13.75 8.44 -17.03
N GLY A 103 13.12 7.28 -16.85
CA GLY A 103 13.51 6.28 -15.84
C GLY A 103 13.22 6.70 -14.39
N ARG A 104 12.32 7.67 -14.16
CA ARG A 104 12.07 8.30 -12.86
C ARG A 104 10.89 7.72 -12.08
N LEU A 105 10.20 6.69 -12.60
CA LEU A 105 9.04 6.05 -11.93
C LEU A 105 9.41 5.07 -10.81
N GLY A 106 10.56 5.22 -10.14
CA GLY A 106 11.07 4.22 -9.20
C GLY A 106 10.06 3.81 -8.11
N VAL A 107 9.40 4.79 -7.49
CA VAL A 107 8.43 4.55 -6.41
C VAL A 107 7.13 3.93 -6.94
N SER A 108 6.52 4.47 -8.00
CA SER A 108 5.29 3.92 -8.56
C SER A 108 5.47 2.51 -9.11
N LYS A 109 6.62 2.21 -9.74
CA LYS A 109 6.97 0.84 -10.16
C LYS A 109 7.18 -0.08 -8.95
N SER A 110 7.74 0.42 -7.85
CA SER A 110 7.90 -0.35 -6.62
C SER A 110 6.55 -0.72 -6.01
N ILE A 111 5.58 0.22 -5.95
CA ILE A 111 4.22 -0.06 -5.47
C ILE A 111 3.58 -1.16 -6.32
N VAL A 112 3.50 -0.95 -7.64
CA VAL A 112 2.84 -1.91 -8.55
C VAL A 112 3.51 -3.28 -8.49
N GLY A 113 4.84 -3.34 -8.57
CA GLY A 113 5.59 -4.60 -8.52
C GLY A 113 5.42 -5.34 -7.19
N ARG A 114 5.36 -4.61 -6.08
CA ARG A 114 5.15 -5.17 -4.74
C ARG A 114 3.77 -5.80 -4.61
N LEU A 115 2.72 -5.08 -4.99
CA LEU A 115 1.35 -5.59 -4.94
C LEU A 115 1.18 -6.80 -5.86
N ALA A 116 1.75 -6.75 -7.07
CA ALA A 116 1.74 -7.88 -7.99
C ALA A 116 2.42 -9.13 -7.40
N ALA A 117 3.56 -8.98 -6.71
CA ALA A 117 4.24 -10.08 -6.03
C ALA A 117 3.39 -10.70 -4.90
N LEU A 118 2.52 -9.90 -4.27
CA LEU A 118 1.53 -10.37 -3.30
C LEU A 118 0.29 -10.98 -3.97
N GLY A 119 0.22 -11.07 -5.31
CA GLY A 119 -1.01 -11.43 -6.05
C GLY A 119 -2.16 -10.46 -5.84
N GLY A 120 -1.84 -9.23 -5.46
CA GLY A 120 -2.76 -8.12 -5.33
C GLY A 120 -2.71 -7.20 -6.54
N THR A 121 -3.38 -6.05 -6.41
CA THR A 121 -3.45 -5.01 -7.43
C THR A 121 -3.12 -3.64 -6.83
N ALA A 122 -2.63 -2.74 -7.69
CA ALA A 122 -2.42 -1.34 -7.35
C ALA A 122 -2.99 -0.48 -8.48
N GLN A 123 -3.96 0.37 -8.17
CA GLN A 123 -4.59 1.28 -9.12
C GLN A 123 -4.28 2.72 -8.74
N LEU A 124 -4.00 3.54 -9.75
CA LEU A 124 -3.71 4.95 -9.57
C LEU A 124 -4.77 5.79 -10.29
N SER A 125 -5.45 6.64 -9.52
CA SER A 125 -6.40 7.64 -10.02
C SER A 125 -5.87 9.03 -9.71
N THR A 126 -5.80 9.92 -10.69
CA THR A 126 -5.30 11.28 -10.47
C THR A 126 -5.70 12.21 -11.61
N ASN A 127 -5.97 13.47 -11.27
CA ASN A 127 -6.19 14.56 -12.21
C ASN A 127 -5.57 15.84 -11.66
N THR A 128 -5.22 16.77 -12.55
CA THR A 128 -4.73 18.10 -12.17
C THR A 128 -5.73 18.82 -11.29
N GLY A 129 -5.33 19.16 -10.06
CA GLY A 129 -6.14 19.89 -9.09
C GLY A 129 -7.12 19.04 -8.27
N GLU A 130 -7.20 17.72 -8.52
CA GLU A 130 -8.09 16.81 -7.78
C GLU A 130 -7.31 15.88 -6.82
N GLY A 131 -5.98 16.02 -6.78
CA GLY A 131 -5.09 15.17 -5.99
C GLY A 131 -4.75 13.84 -6.68
N THR A 132 -4.27 12.91 -5.87
CA THR A 132 -3.91 11.56 -6.30
C THR A 132 -4.49 10.53 -5.33
N GLU A 133 -4.91 9.38 -5.84
CA GLU A 133 -5.38 8.24 -5.09
C GLU A 133 -4.71 6.96 -5.56
N TRP A 134 -4.15 6.22 -4.61
CA TRP A 134 -3.72 4.84 -4.78
C TRP A 134 -4.72 3.92 -4.10
N GLU A 135 -5.26 2.95 -4.84
CA GLU A 135 -6.03 1.82 -4.29
C GLU A 135 -5.15 0.57 -4.33
N LEU A 136 -4.84 0.02 -3.16
CA LEU A 136 -3.93 -1.11 -2.98
C LEU A 136 -4.69 -2.29 -2.41
N THR A 137 -4.88 -3.35 -3.20
CA THR A 137 -5.70 -4.50 -2.81
C THR A 137 -4.82 -5.74 -2.72
N VAL A 138 -4.91 -6.48 -1.62
CA VAL A 138 -4.23 -7.77 -1.45
C VAL A 138 -5.24 -8.86 -1.07
N PRO A 139 -5.09 -10.09 -1.60
CA PRO A 139 -5.89 -11.21 -1.12
C PRO A 139 -5.47 -11.59 0.31
N ARG A 140 -6.44 -11.94 1.15
CA ARG A 140 -6.19 -12.75 2.34
C ARG A 140 -5.91 -14.16 1.87
N ARG A 141 -4.66 -14.46 1.51
CA ARG A 141 -4.29 -15.86 1.31
C ARG A 141 -4.40 -16.58 2.65
N GLU A 142 -5.45 -17.37 2.82
CA GLU A 142 -5.25 -18.69 3.39
C GLU A 142 -4.62 -19.53 2.27
N GLY A 143 -3.53 -20.23 2.55
CA GLY A 143 -3.16 -21.36 1.68
C GLY A 143 -4.36 -22.30 1.56
N PRO A 144 -4.53 -23.04 0.45
CA PRO A 144 -5.74 -23.80 0.21
C PRO A 144 -6.06 -24.69 1.43
N HIS A 145 -7.26 -24.50 1.99
CA HIS A 145 -7.90 -25.55 2.77
C HIS A 145 -8.26 -26.66 1.78
N GLU A 146 -7.42 -27.70 1.78
CA GLU A 146 -7.56 -29.07 1.22
C GLU A 146 -8.30 -29.24 -0.13
#